data_AF-A0A6J5ZNN3-F1
#
_entry.id   AF-A0A6J5ZNN3-F1
#
_cell.length_a   1.000
_cell.length_b   1.000
_cell.length_c   1.000
_cell.angle_alpha   90.00
_cell.angle_beta   90.00
_cell.angle_gamma   90.00
#
_symmetry.space_group_name_H-M   'P 1'
#
loop_
_entity.id
_entity.type
_entity.pdbx_description
1 polymer ?
#
loop_
_entity_poly.entity_id
_entity_poly.type
_entity_poly.pdbx_seq_one_letter_code
_entity_poly.pdbx_strand_id
1 'polypeptide(L)'
;MARGFGLVIAHPERARGLFHDGGWQLLRGLVAEGALLQINVCSLLGNNGLEAQEAAVGLLRSGHAFTLASDAHPGTREHTAALGFALTLKAGASSLQAWRLTQANPRFLLRSGIPAGFNEQRSASLGQPLPVV
;
A
#
# COMPACT_ATOMS: atom_id res chain seq x y z
N MET A 1 -13.02 8.72 -22.65
CA MET A 1 -13.64 8.01 -21.52
C MET A 1 -12.59 7.07 -20.91
N ALA A 2 -12.38 7.11 -19.59
CA ALA A 2 -11.49 6.15 -18.93
C ALA A 2 -12.06 4.73 -19.12
N ARG A 3 -11.20 3.74 -19.38
CA ARG A 3 -11.60 2.37 -19.77
C ARG A 3 -12.24 1.52 -18.64
N GLY A 4 -12.67 2.14 -17.53
CA GLY A 4 -13.29 1.46 -16.40
C GLY A 4 -12.33 0.64 -15.53
N PHE A 5 -11.02 0.88 -15.61
CA PHE A 5 -10.02 0.21 -14.77
C PHE A 5 -9.80 0.94 -13.45
N GLY A 6 -9.66 0.16 -12.37
CA GLY A 6 -9.07 0.63 -11.12
C GLY A 6 -7.55 0.66 -11.19
N LEU A 7 -6.92 1.56 -10.43
CA LEU A 7 -5.47 1.72 -10.39
C LEU A 7 -4.90 1.30 -9.04
N VAL A 8 -3.93 0.37 -9.07
CA VAL A 8 -3.02 0.12 -7.95
C VAL A 8 -1.63 0.62 -8.36
N ILE A 9 -1.11 1.59 -7.63
CA ILE A 9 0.24 2.12 -7.84
C ILE A 9 1.21 1.23 -7.08
N ALA A 10 2.02 0.49 -7.82
CA ALA A 10 3.02 -0.42 -7.28
C ALA A 10 4.21 0.36 -6.72
N HIS A 11 4.62 -0.01 -5.51
CA HIS A 11 5.81 0.43 -4.79
C HIS A 11 6.19 1.91 -5.00
N PRO A 12 5.27 2.87 -4.76
CA PRO A 12 5.55 4.29 -4.95
C PRO A 12 6.67 4.79 -4.03
N GLU A 13 6.95 4.09 -2.92
CA GLU A 13 8.07 4.39 -2.03
C GLU A 13 9.43 4.30 -2.72
N ARG A 14 9.53 3.62 -3.87
CA ARG A 14 10.77 3.52 -4.66
C ARG A 14 10.94 4.67 -5.64
N ALA A 15 9.92 5.51 -5.83
CA ALA A 15 10.05 6.71 -6.63
C ALA A 15 10.95 7.70 -5.88
N ARG A 16 12.04 8.12 -6.52
CA ARG A 16 12.93 9.15 -6.00
C ARG A 16 12.13 10.42 -5.71
N GLY A 17 12.35 11.00 -4.54
CA GLY A 17 11.61 12.17 -4.12
C GLY A 17 10.11 11.87 -3.99
N LEU A 18 9.73 10.72 -3.42
CA LEU A 18 8.31 10.53 -3.10
C LEU A 18 7.85 11.60 -2.12
N PHE A 19 8.57 11.79 -1.02
CA PHE A 19 8.24 12.80 -0.01
C PHE A 19 9.05 14.09 -0.14
N HIS A 20 9.99 14.12 -1.09
CA HIS A 20 10.74 15.31 -1.50
C HIS A 20 10.27 15.76 -2.89
N ASP A 21 10.71 16.91 -3.39
CA ASP A 21 10.57 17.29 -4.82
C ASP A 21 9.15 17.23 -5.45
N GLY A 22 8.08 17.24 -4.65
CA GLY A 22 6.70 17.29 -5.13
C GLY A 22 6.05 15.94 -5.49
N GLY A 23 6.75 14.81 -5.33
CA GLY A 23 6.23 13.48 -5.70
C GLY A 23 4.94 13.11 -4.97
N TRP A 24 4.83 13.53 -3.71
CA TRP A 24 3.68 13.26 -2.86
C TRP A 24 2.42 13.98 -3.32
N GLN A 25 2.56 15.22 -3.80
CA GLN A 25 1.45 16.02 -4.31
C GLN A 25 0.82 15.35 -5.53
N LEU A 26 1.64 14.83 -6.45
CA LEU A 26 1.19 14.07 -7.61
C LEU A 26 0.50 12.77 -7.17
N LEU A 27 1.13 12.01 -6.27
CA LEU A 27 0.56 10.74 -5.79
C LEU A 27 -0.78 10.95 -5.08
N ARG A 28 -0.90 12.01 -4.28
CA ARG A 28 -2.16 12.36 -3.59
C ARG A 28 -3.29 12.70 -4.54
N GLY A 29 -3.01 13.34 -5.67
CA GLY A 29 -4.02 13.57 -6.71
C GLY A 29 -4.62 12.25 -7.20
N LEU A 30 -3.76 11.28 -7.53
CA LEU A 30 -4.19 9.94 -7.96
C LEU A 30 -4.97 9.19 -6.87
N VAL A 31 -4.51 9.27 -5.61
CA VAL A 31 -5.21 8.66 -4.47
C VAL A 31 -6.59 9.29 -4.27
N ALA A 32 -6.71 10.61 -4.40
CA ALA A 32 -7.98 11.32 -4.31
C ALA A 32 -8.96 10.90 -5.41
N GLU A 33 -8.46 10.55 -6.60
CA GLU A 33 -9.25 10.02 -7.72
C GLU A 33 -9.58 8.52 -7.60
N GLY A 34 -9.14 7.84 -6.54
CA GLY A 34 -9.48 6.43 -6.29
C GLY A 34 -8.33 5.44 -6.43
N ALA A 35 -7.11 5.89 -6.73
CA ALA A 35 -5.96 4.99 -6.80
C ALA A 35 -5.62 4.44 -5.41
N LEU A 36 -5.16 3.18 -5.38
CA LEU A 36 -4.72 2.48 -4.18
C LEU A 36 -3.20 2.28 -4.24
N LEU A 37 -2.55 2.26 -3.08
CA LEU A 37 -1.09 2.13 -3.00
C LEU A 37 -0.69 0.74 -2.50
N GLN A 38 0.29 0.14 -3.18
CA GLN A 38 0.91 -1.11 -2.76
C GLN A 38 2.36 -0.84 -2.38
N ILE A 39 2.76 -1.12 -1.13
CA ILE A 39 4.16 -0.99 -0.68
C ILE A 39 4.87 -2.34 -0.63
N ASN A 40 6.19 -2.38 -0.77
CA ASN A 40 6.95 -3.62 -0.80
C ASN A 40 7.53 -4.02 0.56
N VAL A 41 7.61 -5.34 0.79
CA VAL A 41 8.36 -5.92 1.93
C VAL A 41 9.83 -5.48 1.88
N CYS A 42 10.44 -5.55 0.69
CA CYS A 42 11.86 -5.24 0.51
C CYS A 42 12.19 -3.79 0.89
N SER A 43 11.25 -2.85 0.66
CA SER A 43 11.38 -1.47 1.08
C SER A 43 11.39 -1.35 2.61
N LEU A 44 10.49 -2.06 3.32
CA LEU A 44 10.49 -2.09 4.79
C LEU A 44 11.77 -2.68 5.40
N LEU A 45 12.39 -3.64 4.70
CA LEU A 45 13.69 -4.22 5.09
C LEU A 45 14.88 -3.26 4.90
N GLY A 46 14.72 -2.20 4.08
CA GLY A 46 15.82 -1.32 3.70
C GLY A 46 16.61 -1.80 2.46
N ASN A 47 16.20 -2.90 1.84
CA ASN A 47 16.91 -3.48 0.68
C ASN A 47 16.89 -2.57 -0.55
N ASN A 48 15.99 -1.58 -0.58
CA ASN A 48 15.86 -0.61 -1.67
C ASN A 48 16.46 0.76 -1.33
N GLY A 49 17.25 0.86 -0.26
CA GLY A 49 17.85 2.10 0.22
C GLY A 49 17.03 2.79 1.31
N LEU A 50 17.68 3.71 2.03
CA LEU A 50 17.11 4.40 3.19
C LEU A 50 15.89 5.25 2.81
N GLU A 51 15.97 6.02 1.72
CA GLU A 51 14.86 6.84 1.24
C GLU A 51 13.59 6.01 1.00
N ALA A 52 13.74 4.85 0.34
CA ALA A 52 12.62 3.95 0.08
C ALA A 52 12.07 3.32 1.36
N GLN A 53 12.92 3.05 2.35
CA GLN A 53 12.49 2.53 3.64
C GLN A 53 11.70 3.55 4.44
N GLU A 54 12.22 4.78 4.54
CA GLU A 54 11.54 5.90 5.19
C GLU A 54 10.20 6.19 4.51
N ALA A 55 10.20 6.15 3.18
CA ALA A 55 9.00 6.33 2.39
C ALA A 55 7.95 5.22 2.63
N ALA A 56 8.37 3.95 2.66
CA ALA A 56 7.49 2.81 2.95
C ALA A 56 6.85 2.93 4.33
N VAL A 57 7.66 3.27 5.34
CA VAL A 57 7.21 3.46 6.73
C VAL A 57 6.26 4.66 6.82
N GLY A 58 6.56 5.76 6.12
CA GLY A 58 5.71 6.94 6.05
C GLY A 58 4.33 6.66 5.47
N LEU A 59 4.26 5.97 4.32
CA LEU A 59 2.99 5.56 3.70
C LEU A 59 2.18 4.59 4.57
N LEU A 60 2.86 3.68 5.26
CA LEU A 60 2.24 2.75 6.20
C LEU A 60 1.66 3.48 7.41
N ARG A 61 2.44 4.32 8.09
CA ARG A 61 2.02 5.03 9.31
C ARG A 61 0.93 6.05 9.07
N SER A 62 0.95 6.70 7.89
CA SER A 62 -0.08 7.66 7.50
C SER A 62 -1.37 7.00 6.97
N GLY A 63 -1.42 5.66 6.87
CA GLY A 63 -2.62 4.92 6.45
C GLY A 63 -2.94 4.96 4.96
N HIS A 64 -1.99 5.45 4.14
CA HIS A 64 -2.13 5.52 2.68
C HIS A 64 -1.79 4.21 1.97
N ALA A 65 -0.96 3.36 2.58
CA ALA A 65 -0.74 2.01 2.07
C ALA A 65 -2.04 1.19 2.13
N PHE A 66 -2.40 0.55 1.02
CA PHE A 66 -3.57 -0.32 0.92
C PHE A 66 -3.20 -1.80 0.91
N THR A 67 -2.12 -2.18 0.22
CA THR A 67 -1.60 -3.56 0.26
C THR A 67 -0.10 -3.57 0.50
N LEU A 68 0.40 -4.73 0.92
CA LEU A 68 1.82 -5.03 0.98
C LEU A 68 2.12 -6.28 0.16
N ALA A 69 3.13 -6.21 -0.70
CA ALA A 69 3.56 -7.32 -1.55
C ALA A 69 5.07 -7.56 -1.43
N SER A 70 5.54 -8.76 -1.79
CA SER A 70 6.97 -9.06 -1.85
C SER A 70 7.68 -8.39 -3.03
N ASP A 71 6.94 -8.26 -4.14
CA ASP A 71 7.52 -8.07 -5.47
C ASP A 71 8.62 -9.13 -5.71
N ALA A 72 8.41 -10.38 -5.29
CA ALA A 72 9.44 -11.42 -5.28
C ALA A 72 10.04 -11.69 -6.67
N HIS A 73 11.33 -11.96 -6.71
CA HIS A 73 12.15 -12.25 -7.89
C HIS A 73 13.12 -13.38 -7.50
N PRO A 74 13.26 -14.41 -8.36
CA PRO A 74 14.15 -15.54 -8.11
C PRO A 74 15.58 -15.14 -7.73
N GLY A 75 16.19 -15.89 -6.81
CA GLY A 75 17.57 -15.70 -6.38
C GLY A 75 17.86 -14.43 -5.55
N THR A 76 16.88 -13.55 -5.33
CA THR A 76 17.08 -12.28 -4.62
C THR A 76 16.04 -12.01 -3.53
N ARG A 77 14.75 -12.31 -3.77
CA ARG A 77 13.66 -11.92 -2.85
C ARG A 77 12.46 -12.89 -2.79
N GLU A 78 12.68 -14.17 -3.09
CA GLU A 78 11.64 -15.22 -3.20
C GLU A 78 10.73 -15.40 -1.99
N HIS A 79 11.24 -15.23 -0.76
CA HIS A 79 10.50 -15.56 0.47
C HIS A 79 10.07 -14.35 1.30
N THR A 80 10.15 -13.15 0.73
CA THR A 80 9.92 -11.93 1.50
C THR A 80 8.45 -11.72 1.88
N ALA A 81 7.48 -12.26 1.13
CA ALA A 81 6.05 -12.10 1.43
C ALA A 81 5.68 -12.58 2.85
N ALA A 82 6.27 -13.69 3.31
CA ALA A 82 6.01 -14.25 4.64
C ALA A 82 6.45 -13.33 5.79
N LEU A 83 7.42 -12.44 5.54
CA LEU A 83 7.91 -11.47 6.52
C LEU A 83 6.98 -10.25 6.68
N GLY A 84 6.08 -10.03 5.70
CA GLY A 84 5.29 -8.82 5.59
C GLY A 84 4.52 -8.46 6.87
N PHE A 85 3.83 -9.42 7.47
CA PHE A 85 3.02 -9.18 8.66
C PHE A 85 3.88 -8.68 9.83
N ALA A 86 4.95 -9.40 10.17
CA ALA A 86 5.85 -9.03 11.25
C ALA A 86 6.55 -7.68 11.01
N LEU A 87 6.95 -7.40 9.76
CA LEU A 87 7.61 -6.14 9.41
C LEU A 87 6.65 -4.95 9.47
N THR A 88 5.38 -5.11 9.11
CA THR A 88 4.39 -4.04 9.30
C THR A 88 4.19 -3.71 10.78
N LEU A 89 4.15 -4.71 11.67
CA LEU A 89 4.09 -4.49 13.12
C LEU A 89 5.33 -3.75 13.62
N LYS A 90 6.52 -4.20 13.21
CA LYS A 90 7.79 -3.54 13.57
C LYS A 90 7.86 -2.08 13.08
N ALA A 91 7.24 -1.79 11.95
CA ALA A 91 7.12 -0.43 11.41
C ALA A 91 6.12 0.46 12.18
N GLY A 92 5.35 -0.09 13.12
CA GLY A 92 4.39 0.65 13.97
C GLY A 92 2.92 0.47 13.58
N ALA A 93 2.59 -0.49 12.72
CA ALA A 93 1.18 -0.82 12.43
C ALA A 93 0.53 -1.55 13.62
N SER A 94 -0.78 -1.38 13.77
CA SER A 94 -1.58 -2.29 14.62
C SER A 94 -1.74 -3.67 13.95
N SER A 95 -2.08 -4.70 14.72
CA SER A 95 -2.39 -6.04 14.18
C SER A 95 -3.50 -6.02 13.13
N LEU A 96 -4.51 -5.16 13.30
CA LEU A 96 -5.58 -4.99 12.32
C LEU A 96 -5.07 -4.38 11.01
N GLN A 97 -4.22 -3.35 11.10
CA GLN A 97 -3.63 -2.74 9.91
C GLN A 97 -2.68 -3.71 9.20
N ALA A 98 -1.84 -4.44 9.94
CA ALA A 98 -0.96 -5.48 9.42
C ALA A 98 -1.77 -6.57 8.68
N TRP A 99 -2.85 -7.05 9.27
CA TRP A 99 -3.76 -8.01 8.65
C TRP A 99 -4.43 -7.46 7.39
N ARG A 100 -4.88 -6.19 7.42
CA ARG A 100 -5.46 -5.54 6.23
C ARG A 100 -4.47 -5.48 5.08
N LEU A 101 -3.27 -4.97 5.32
CA LEU A 101 -2.23 -4.79 4.29
C LEU A 101 -1.79 -6.12 3.67
N THR A 102 -1.66 -7.17 4.47
CA THR A 102 -1.04 -8.44 4.03
C THR A 102 -2.03 -9.49 3.59
N GLN A 103 -3.31 -9.37 3.98
CA GLN A 103 -4.28 -10.45 3.81
C GLN A 103 -5.64 -9.96 3.31
N ALA A 104 -6.31 -9.09 4.06
CA ALA A 104 -7.70 -8.73 3.77
C ALA A 104 -7.81 -7.93 2.46
N ASN A 105 -6.99 -6.89 2.31
CA ASN A 105 -7.04 -6.00 1.15
C ASN A 105 -6.57 -6.71 -0.14
N PRO A 106 -5.48 -7.50 -0.15
CA PRO A 106 -5.16 -8.33 -1.32
C PRO A 106 -6.29 -9.29 -1.71
N ARG A 107 -6.92 -9.97 -0.75
CA ARG A 107 -8.08 -10.85 -1.03
C ARG A 107 -9.28 -10.08 -1.59
N PHE A 108 -9.54 -8.89 -1.06
CA PHE A 108 -10.59 -8.01 -1.57
C PHE A 108 -10.33 -7.64 -3.04
N LEU A 109 -9.12 -7.21 -3.39
CA LEU A 109 -8.77 -6.87 -4.77
C LEU A 109 -8.93 -8.05 -5.72
N LEU A 110 -8.55 -9.26 -5.29
CA LEU A 110 -8.71 -10.48 -6.10
C LEU A 110 -10.17 -10.86 -6.34
N ARG A 111 -11.06 -10.58 -5.38
CA ARG A 111 -12.48 -10.93 -5.47
C ARG A 111 -13.30 -9.90 -6.23
N SER A 112 -13.02 -8.62 -5.98
CA SER A 112 -13.93 -7.52 -6.32
C SER A 112 -13.29 -6.45 -7.22
N GLY A 113 -11.98 -6.51 -7.46
CA GLY A 113 -11.26 -5.39 -8.06
C GLY A 113 -11.36 -4.13 -7.21
N ILE A 114 -11.31 -2.96 -7.86
CA ILE A 114 -11.56 -1.66 -7.22
C ILE A 114 -12.91 -1.15 -7.72
N PRO A 115 -13.96 -1.15 -6.88
CA PRO A 115 -15.27 -0.61 -7.26
C PRO A 115 -15.21 0.90 -7.54
N ALA A 116 -16.10 1.38 -8.41
CA ALA A 116 -16.31 2.81 -8.59
C ALA A 116 -16.75 3.47 -7.26
N GLY A 117 -16.18 4.64 -6.93
CA GLY A 117 -16.51 5.37 -5.69
C GLY A 117 -15.93 4.76 -4.39
N PHE A 118 -15.05 3.75 -4.48
CA PHE A 118 -14.50 3.05 -3.32
C PHE A 118 -13.83 3.98 -2.29
N ASN A 119 -13.07 4.99 -2.73
CA ASN A 119 -12.39 5.93 -1.81
C ASN A 119 -13.35 6.96 -1.17
N GLU A 120 -14.48 7.27 -1.80
CA GLU A 120 -15.53 8.11 -1.20
C GLU A 120 -16.18 7.37 -0.01
N GLN A 121 -16.47 6.09 -0.20
CA GLN A 121 -16.99 5.21 0.85
C GLN A 121 -15.98 5.00 1.99
N ARG A 122 -14.68 4.86 1.66
CA ARG A 122 -13.60 4.73 2.66
C ARG A 122 -13.39 5.99 3.48
N SER A 123 -13.53 7.17 2.86
CA SER A 123 -13.41 8.46 3.54
C SER A 123 -14.60 8.74 4.46
N ALA A 124 -15.81 8.35 4.04
CA ALA A 124 -17.00 8.38 4.88
C ALA A 124 -16.94 7.39 6.05
N SER A 125 -16.19 6.29 5.93
CA SER A 125 -15.99 5.28 6.96
C SER A 125 -14.76 5.50 7.85
N LEU A 126 -14.06 6.64 7.78
CA LEU A 126 -13.00 6.98 8.75
C LEU A 126 -13.64 7.21 10.13
N GLY A 127 -13.88 6.11 10.82
CA GLY A 127 -14.66 6.01 12.06
C GLY A 127 -15.35 4.65 12.25
N GLN A 128 -15.54 3.85 11.18
CA GLN A 128 -16.11 2.50 11.26
C GLN A 128 -15.36 1.50 10.37
N PRO A 129 -15.21 0.23 10.80
CA PRO A 129 -14.60 -0.79 9.98
C PRO A 129 -15.42 -1.01 8.70
N LEU A 130 -14.73 -1.10 7.55
CA LEU A 130 -15.35 -1.56 6.30
C LEU A 130 -16.05 -2.91 6.54
N PRO A 131 -17.25 -3.13 5.95
CA PRO A 131 -17.96 -4.38 6.11
C PRO A 131 -17.08 -5.53 5.63
N VAL A 132 -16.93 -6.53 6.50
CA VAL A 132 -16.33 -7.80 6.14
C VAL A 132 -17.39 -8.54 5.34
N VAL A 133 -17.14 -8.70 4.03
CA VAL A 133 -17.84 -9.69 3.18
C VAL A 133 -17.18 -11.04 3.30
#